data_AF-U6A204-F1
#
_entry.id   AF-U6A204-F1
#
_cell.length_a   1.000
_cell.length_b   1.000
_cell.length_c   1.000
_cell.angle_alpha   90.00
_cell.angle_beta   90.00
_cell.angle_gamma   90.00
#
_symmetry.space_group_name_H-M   'P 1'
#
loop_
_entity.id
_entity.type
_entity.pdbx_description
1 polymer ?
#
loop_
_entity_poly.entity_id
_entity_poly.type
_entity_poly.pdbx_seq_one_letter_code
_entity_poly.pdbx_strand_id
1 'polypeptide(L)'
;MTIPEVHLWSGETGEATPADAAVLSAAERARAARFADPVESGHYVGAHARVRRILARYLECGAAEIEFGRHACPGCGDTRHGRPAITAPATGISFNHSRCGPFWVLAVAPGGERVGVDVERVRPLAAFDGLLARCLTARERRWVLRGGATEHPGRFLRCWVRKEALLKGVGTGIATDLTQVETVAGADFGGLRALDLPLGPRLVGCVAVEPSRRAVPSPSAVPAPGSPQAASHQKVQLPDSSTEPKKYGERLVILGTGITDLRAPTHR
;
A
#
# COMPACT_ATOMS: atom_id res chain seq x y z
N MET A 1 -18.03 -12.10 -4.82
CA MET A 1 -17.29 -10.92 -5.31
C MET A 1 -15.82 -11.20 -5.14
N THR A 2 -15.02 -11.15 -6.20
CA THR A 2 -13.57 -11.41 -6.12
C THR A 2 -12.82 -10.13 -5.75
N ILE A 3 -11.91 -10.23 -4.79
CA ILE A 3 -11.01 -9.14 -4.42
C ILE A 3 -10.05 -8.92 -5.61
N PRO A 4 -9.79 -7.68 -6.06
CA PRO A 4 -8.83 -7.41 -7.13
C PRO A 4 -7.43 -7.87 -6.75
N GLU A 5 -6.57 -8.09 -7.74
CA GLU A 5 -5.14 -8.32 -7.49
C GLU A 5 -4.48 -6.99 -7.08
N VAL A 6 -4.02 -6.92 -5.84
CA VAL A 6 -3.32 -5.76 -5.28
C VAL A 6 -2.00 -6.23 -4.70
N HIS A 7 -0.91 -5.67 -5.20
CA HIS A 7 0.44 -5.98 -4.73
C HIS A 7 0.80 -5.02 -3.59
N LEU A 8 1.30 -5.57 -2.49
CA LEU A 8 1.67 -4.82 -1.31
C LEU A 8 3.17 -4.92 -1.08
N TRP A 9 3.78 -3.76 -0.89
CA TRP A 9 5.19 -3.60 -0.57
C TRP A 9 5.30 -2.82 0.72
N SER A 10 6.24 -3.19 1.57
CA SER A 10 6.52 -2.47 2.81
C SER A 10 7.99 -2.61 3.18
N GLY A 11 8.48 -1.66 3.95
CA GLY A 11 9.81 -1.78 4.51
C GLY A 11 10.15 -0.65 5.46
N GLU A 12 11.39 -0.71 5.93
CA GLU A 12 12.04 0.36 6.67
C GLU A 12 13.04 1.05 5.74
N THR A 13 13.13 2.37 5.83
CA THR A 13 14.19 3.14 5.19
C THR A 13 15.46 2.99 6.01
N GLY A 14 16.55 2.58 5.36
CA GLY A 14 17.89 2.82 5.88
C GLY A 14 18.31 4.28 5.69
N GLU A 15 19.62 4.53 5.80
CA GLU A 15 20.18 5.84 5.46
C GLU A 15 19.96 6.16 3.97
N ALA A 16 19.49 7.38 3.69
CA ALA A 16 19.26 7.83 2.33
C ALA A 16 20.60 8.01 1.59
N THR A 17 20.70 7.43 0.40
CA THR A 17 21.90 7.52 -0.42
C THR A 17 21.79 8.61 -1.49
N PRO A 18 22.90 9.11 -2.05
CA PRO A 18 22.85 10.00 -3.22
C PRO A 18 22.08 9.39 -4.41
N ALA A 19 22.14 8.05 -4.57
CA ALA A 19 21.39 7.33 -5.58
C ALA A 19 19.88 7.34 -5.32
N ASP A 20 19.43 7.46 -4.08
CA ASP A 20 18.01 7.67 -3.74
C ASP A 20 17.57 9.08 -4.16
N ALA A 21 18.35 10.11 -3.82
CA ALA A 21 18.03 11.48 -4.21
C ALA A 21 18.02 11.69 -5.74
N ALA A 22 18.87 10.96 -6.47
CA ALA A 22 18.99 11.03 -7.92
C ALA A 22 17.71 10.59 -8.66
N VAL A 23 16.91 9.68 -8.08
CA VAL A 23 15.68 9.20 -8.71
C VAL A 23 14.45 10.04 -8.38
N LEU A 24 14.54 11.01 -7.47
CA LEU A 24 13.39 11.87 -7.11
C LEU A 24 13.10 12.93 -8.19
N SER A 25 11.88 13.46 -8.20
CA SER A 25 11.52 14.65 -8.96
C SER A 25 12.04 15.91 -8.29
N ALA A 26 12.06 17.03 -9.02
CA ALA A 26 12.36 18.34 -8.44
C ALA A 26 11.39 18.71 -7.31
N ALA A 27 10.09 18.39 -7.46
CA ALA A 27 9.08 18.65 -6.44
C ALA A 27 9.31 17.82 -5.16
N GLU A 28 9.67 16.53 -5.30
CA GLU A 28 9.99 15.71 -4.13
C GLU A 28 11.29 16.15 -3.45
N ARG A 29 12.33 16.52 -4.21
CA ARG A 29 13.55 17.09 -3.64
C ARG A 29 13.26 18.39 -2.87
N ALA A 30 12.45 19.28 -3.44
CA ALA A 30 12.03 20.51 -2.78
C ALA A 30 11.20 20.21 -1.51
N ARG A 31 10.36 19.17 -1.52
CA ARG A 31 9.62 18.72 -0.33
C ARG A 31 10.56 18.15 0.73
N ALA A 32 11.54 17.33 0.35
CA ALA A 32 12.54 16.77 1.24
C ALA A 32 13.34 17.88 1.96
N ALA A 33 13.71 18.94 1.22
CA ALA A 33 14.45 20.08 1.77
C ALA A 33 13.64 20.95 2.76
N ARG A 34 12.31 20.77 2.84
CA ARG A 34 11.45 21.51 3.78
C ARG A 34 11.33 20.85 5.15
N PHE A 35 11.81 19.63 5.33
CA PHE A 35 11.85 19.01 6.65
C PHE A 35 12.89 19.71 7.52
N ALA A 36 12.48 20.13 8.72
CA ALA A 36 13.40 20.73 9.69
C ALA A 36 14.36 19.69 10.28
N ASP A 37 13.91 18.45 10.42
CA ASP A 37 14.70 17.32 10.90
C ASP A 37 15.35 16.59 9.71
N PRO A 38 16.70 16.52 9.63
CA PRO A 38 17.42 15.78 8.61
C PRO A 38 17.07 14.29 8.58
N VAL A 39 16.74 13.68 9.72
CA VAL A 39 16.35 12.27 9.80
C VAL A 39 15.03 12.03 9.08
N GLU A 40 14.02 12.88 9.32
CA GLU A 40 12.75 12.83 8.59
C GLU A 40 12.91 13.14 7.11
N SER A 41 13.82 14.05 6.75
CA SER A 41 14.19 14.30 5.36
C SER A 41 14.75 13.03 4.70
N GLY A 42 15.67 12.33 5.38
CA GLY A 42 16.25 11.07 4.93
C GLY A 42 15.20 9.98 4.76
N HIS A 43 14.31 9.79 5.73
CA HIS A 43 13.19 8.84 5.63
C HIS A 43 12.27 9.17 4.45
N TYR A 44 11.97 10.45 4.22
CA TYR A 44 11.19 10.88 3.07
C TYR A 44 11.87 10.49 1.74
N VAL A 45 13.17 10.82 1.60
CA VAL A 45 13.94 10.51 0.38
C VAL A 45 14.00 9.00 0.14
N GLY A 46 14.36 8.22 1.17
CA GLY A 46 14.48 6.77 1.07
C GLY A 46 13.16 6.11 0.66
N ALA A 47 12.05 6.47 1.31
CA ALA A 47 10.74 5.90 1.01
C ALA A 47 10.28 6.24 -0.42
N HIS A 48 10.38 7.50 -0.84
CA HIS A 48 10.00 7.93 -2.19
C HIS A 48 10.85 7.26 -3.27
N ALA A 49 12.16 7.13 -3.03
CA ALA A 49 13.06 6.46 -3.95
C ALA A 49 12.75 4.96 -4.08
N ARG A 50 12.30 4.29 -3.01
CA ARG A 50 11.83 2.89 -3.07
C ARG A 50 10.52 2.78 -3.84
N VAL A 51 9.55 3.66 -3.58
CA VAL A 51 8.27 3.70 -4.31
C VAL A 51 8.50 3.87 -5.82
N ARG A 52 9.31 4.85 -6.21
CA ARG A 52 9.64 5.09 -7.63
C ARG A 52 10.29 3.87 -8.29
N ARG A 53 11.29 3.24 -7.64
CA ARG A 53 11.96 2.06 -8.19
C ARG A 53 11.03 0.84 -8.30
N ILE A 54 10.10 0.67 -7.37
CA ILE A 54 9.12 -0.40 -7.46
C ILE A 54 8.16 -0.13 -8.63
N LEU A 55 7.58 1.07 -8.71
CA LEU A 55 6.67 1.45 -9.80
C LEU A 55 7.36 1.39 -11.17
N ALA A 56 8.63 1.78 -11.26
CA ALA A 56 9.45 1.67 -12.46
C ALA A 56 9.48 0.25 -13.04
N ARG A 57 9.46 -0.78 -12.18
CA ARG A 57 9.42 -2.18 -12.63
C ARG A 57 8.07 -2.57 -13.22
N TYR A 58 6.97 -1.97 -12.76
CA TYR A 58 5.65 -2.19 -13.37
C TYR A 58 5.50 -1.44 -14.69
N LEU A 59 6.17 -0.30 -14.82
CA LEU A 59 6.07 0.60 -15.97
C LEU A 59 7.14 0.34 -17.03
N GLU A 60 8.10 -0.54 -16.74
CA GLU A 60 9.24 -0.85 -17.59
C GLU A 60 10.02 0.40 -18.03
N CYS A 61 10.18 1.36 -17.10
CA CYS A 61 10.89 2.62 -17.33
C CYS A 61 11.93 2.89 -16.23
N GLY A 62 12.72 3.94 -16.39
CA GLY A 62 13.58 4.49 -15.35
C GLY A 62 12.78 5.13 -14.22
N ALA A 63 13.21 4.94 -12.98
CA ALA A 63 12.55 5.50 -11.79
C ALA A 63 12.48 7.05 -11.77
N ALA A 64 13.45 7.71 -12.40
CA ALA A 64 13.48 9.17 -12.52
C ALA A 64 12.52 9.69 -13.60
N GLU A 65 12.12 8.85 -14.55
CA GLU A 65 11.22 9.20 -15.67
C GLU A 65 9.74 9.22 -15.24
N ILE A 66 9.43 8.70 -14.05
CA ILE A 66 8.07 8.68 -13.54
C ILE A 66 7.65 10.08 -13.09
N GLU A 67 6.61 10.59 -13.74
CA GLU A 67 5.92 11.80 -13.34
C GLU A 67 4.67 11.45 -12.55
N PHE A 68 4.59 11.99 -11.33
CA PHE A 68 3.41 11.86 -10.49
C PHE A 68 2.51 13.07 -10.65
N GLY A 69 1.21 12.80 -10.72
CA GLY A 69 0.16 13.79 -10.64
C GLY A 69 -0.92 13.36 -9.66
N ARG A 70 -2.10 13.95 -9.80
CA ARG A 70 -3.29 13.59 -9.04
C ARG A 70 -4.51 13.63 -9.93
N HIS A 71 -5.47 12.74 -9.65
CA HIS A 71 -6.82 12.88 -10.18
C HIS A 71 -7.52 14.10 -9.57
N ALA A 72 -8.57 14.61 -10.21
CA ALA A 72 -9.48 15.56 -9.59
C ALA A 72 -10.17 14.92 -8.37
N CYS A 73 -10.31 15.68 -7.28
CA CYS A 73 -11.09 15.25 -6.13
C CYS A 73 -12.55 15.01 -6.54
N PRO A 74 -13.16 13.85 -6.24
CA PRO A 74 -14.55 13.59 -6.60
C PRO A 74 -15.56 14.43 -5.80
N GLY A 75 -15.14 15.07 -4.69
CA GLY A 75 -16.00 15.92 -3.87
C GLY A 75 -16.05 17.39 -4.29
N CYS A 76 -14.92 17.95 -4.75
CA CYS A 76 -14.82 19.40 -5.05
C CYS A 76 -14.15 19.72 -6.40
N GLY A 77 -13.68 18.71 -7.15
CA GLY A 77 -12.98 18.88 -8.43
C GLY A 77 -11.52 19.32 -8.32
N ASP A 78 -11.01 19.67 -7.14
CA ASP A 78 -9.64 20.15 -6.95
C ASP A 78 -8.59 19.05 -7.20
N THR A 79 -7.58 19.34 -8.00
CA THR A 79 -6.49 18.42 -8.36
C THR A 79 -5.34 18.42 -7.36
N ARG A 80 -5.37 19.28 -6.32
CA ARG A 80 -4.33 19.34 -5.29
C ARG A 80 -4.41 18.21 -4.27
N HIS A 81 -5.59 17.60 -4.10
CA HIS A 81 -5.83 16.61 -3.05
C HIS A 81 -6.61 15.37 -3.48
N GLY A 82 -6.76 15.15 -4.79
CA GLY A 82 -7.24 13.86 -5.29
C GLY A 82 -6.21 12.74 -5.16
N ARG A 83 -6.60 11.56 -5.63
CA ARG A 83 -5.77 10.34 -5.55
C ARG A 83 -4.48 10.51 -6.34
N PRO A 84 -3.35 9.95 -5.87
CA PRO A 84 -2.13 9.90 -6.65
C PRO A 84 -2.37 9.25 -8.02
N ALA A 85 -1.71 9.78 -9.04
CA ALA A 85 -1.72 9.26 -10.40
C ALA A 85 -0.29 9.25 -10.95
N ILE A 86 -0.03 8.39 -11.92
CA ILE A 86 1.16 8.49 -12.78
C ILE A 86 0.71 9.19 -14.06
N THR A 87 1.31 10.33 -14.37
CA THR A 87 1.00 11.12 -15.59
C THR A 87 1.93 10.79 -16.74
N ALA A 88 3.12 10.28 -16.45
CA ALA A 88 4.05 9.73 -17.43
C ALA A 88 4.90 8.60 -16.81
N PRO A 89 5.14 7.49 -17.54
CA PRO A 89 4.49 7.11 -18.80
C PRO A 89 2.98 6.85 -18.61
N ALA A 90 2.21 6.89 -19.71
CA ALA A 90 0.78 6.60 -19.66
C ALA A 90 0.55 5.16 -19.17
N THR A 91 -0.34 5.00 -18.20
CA THR A 91 -0.58 3.70 -17.55
C THR A 91 -2.01 3.58 -17.02
N GLY A 92 -2.50 2.34 -16.92
CA GLY A 92 -3.74 2.01 -16.22
C GLY A 92 -3.54 1.72 -14.74
N ILE A 93 -2.30 1.74 -14.24
CA ILE A 93 -1.98 1.36 -12.86
C ILE A 93 -2.49 2.40 -11.87
N SER A 94 -3.21 1.92 -10.86
CA SER A 94 -3.54 2.69 -9.65
C SER A 94 -2.54 2.35 -8.55
N PHE A 95 -2.15 3.34 -7.74
CA PHE A 95 -1.28 3.11 -6.60
C PHE A 95 -1.57 4.06 -5.45
N ASN A 96 -1.14 3.67 -4.24
CA ASN A 96 -1.11 4.55 -3.10
C ASN A 96 0.06 4.17 -2.19
N HIS A 97 0.64 5.14 -1.49
CA HIS A 97 1.70 4.87 -0.52
C HIS A 97 1.47 5.69 0.75
N SER A 98 2.02 5.20 1.86
CA SER A 98 2.06 5.93 3.13
C SER A 98 3.39 5.68 3.84
N ARG A 99 3.73 6.57 4.77
CA ARG A 99 4.94 6.48 5.59
C ARG A 99 4.68 6.96 7.01
N CYS A 100 5.41 6.38 7.97
CA CYS A 100 5.45 6.83 9.36
C CYS A 100 6.87 6.64 9.89
N GLY A 101 7.62 7.74 10.07
CA GLY A 101 9.06 7.68 10.36
C GLY A 101 9.81 6.86 9.30
N PRO A 102 10.61 5.85 9.68
CA PRO A 102 11.34 5.02 8.72
C PRO A 102 10.44 4.03 7.96
N PHE A 103 9.22 3.80 8.41
CA PHE A 103 8.37 2.76 7.84
C PHE A 103 7.60 3.30 6.63
N TRP A 104 7.52 2.50 5.57
CA TRP A 104 6.74 2.82 4.38
C TRP A 104 5.93 1.61 3.92
N VAL A 105 4.81 1.90 3.26
CA VAL A 105 3.94 0.93 2.60
C VAL A 105 3.53 1.47 1.23
N LEU A 106 3.43 0.60 0.24
CA LEU A 106 2.98 0.89 -1.12
C LEU A 106 2.00 -0.20 -1.55
N ALA A 107 0.82 0.22 -1.99
CA ALA A 107 -0.15 -0.64 -2.64
C ALA A 107 -0.20 -0.31 -4.13
N VAL A 108 -0.13 -1.33 -4.98
CA VAL A 108 -0.20 -1.22 -6.44
C VAL A 108 -1.34 -2.10 -6.93
N ALA A 109 -2.25 -1.53 -7.72
CA ALA A 109 -3.36 -2.22 -8.37
C ALA A 109 -3.15 -2.19 -9.89
N PRO A 110 -2.56 -3.26 -10.49
CA PRO A 110 -2.27 -3.29 -11.91
C PRO A 110 -3.50 -3.20 -12.82
N GLY A 111 -4.66 -3.67 -12.33
CA GLY A 111 -5.94 -3.60 -13.04
C GLY A 111 -6.59 -2.21 -13.04
N GLY A 112 -6.00 -1.25 -12.33
CA GLY A 112 -6.47 0.14 -12.25
C GLY A 112 -7.56 0.38 -11.21
N GLU A 113 -7.97 -0.66 -10.46
CA GLU A 113 -8.90 -0.53 -9.34
C GLU A 113 -8.42 0.51 -8.32
N ARG A 114 -9.36 1.21 -7.70
CA ARG A 114 -9.02 2.20 -6.68
C ARG A 114 -8.38 1.51 -5.48
N VAL A 115 -7.25 2.07 -5.03
CA VAL A 115 -6.51 1.56 -3.86
C VAL A 115 -6.06 2.71 -2.98
N GLY A 116 -6.11 2.51 -1.67
CA GLY A 116 -5.55 3.40 -0.66
C GLY A 116 -4.78 2.60 0.38
N VAL A 117 -3.75 3.18 0.99
CA VAL A 117 -2.98 2.51 2.04
C VAL A 117 -2.56 3.50 3.10
N ASP A 118 -2.52 3.05 4.35
CA ASP A 118 -2.00 3.84 5.45
C ASP A 118 -1.25 2.98 6.47
N VAL A 119 -0.28 3.60 7.16
CA VAL A 119 0.54 2.95 8.18
C VAL A 119 0.88 3.95 9.28
N GLU A 120 0.77 3.51 10.53
CA GLU A 120 1.10 4.28 11.72
C GLU A 120 1.87 3.44 12.73
N ARG A 121 2.83 4.07 13.41
CA ARG A 121 3.55 3.44 14.51
C ARG A 121 2.73 3.48 15.79
N VAL A 122 2.63 2.33 16.47
CA VAL A 122 2.00 2.25 17.80
C VAL A 122 2.83 3.09 18.77
N ARG A 123 2.18 4.07 19.38
CA ARG A 123 2.79 5.03 20.31
C ARG A 123 1.73 5.59 21.25
N PRO A 124 2.12 6.16 22.41
CA PRO A 124 1.24 7.00 23.20
C PRO A 124 0.71 8.17 22.37
N LEU A 125 -0.57 8.51 22.55
CA LEU A 125 -1.23 9.59 21.83
C LEU A 125 -1.54 10.73 22.81
N ALA A 126 -1.01 11.92 22.52
CA ALA A 126 -1.37 13.12 23.28
C ALA A 126 -2.83 13.51 23.00
N ALA A 127 -3.50 14.09 23.99
CA ALA A 127 -4.90 14.53 23.91
C ALA A 127 -5.87 13.43 23.40
N PHE A 128 -5.70 12.21 23.90
CA PHE A 128 -6.42 11.02 23.42
C PHE A 128 -7.95 11.21 23.38
N ASP A 129 -8.56 11.78 24.43
CA ASP A 129 -10.00 12.01 24.47
C ASP A 129 -10.49 12.97 23.37
N GLY A 130 -9.69 14.00 23.07
CA GLY A 130 -9.97 14.92 21.97
C GLY A 130 -9.90 14.25 20.60
N LEU A 131 -8.95 13.32 20.41
CA LEU A 131 -8.84 12.51 19.20
C LEU A 131 -10.02 11.55 19.05
N LEU A 132 -10.42 10.88 20.14
CA LEU A 132 -11.62 10.04 20.14
C LEU A 132 -12.86 10.84 19.73
N ALA A 133 -12.98 12.08 20.23
CA ALA A 133 -14.10 12.95 19.94
C ALA A 133 -14.19 13.38 18.47
N ARG A 134 -13.06 13.74 17.88
CA ARG A 134 -12.97 14.35 16.55
C ARG A 134 -12.86 13.34 15.41
N CYS A 135 -12.32 12.14 15.67
CA CYS A 135 -11.98 11.20 14.62
C CYS A 135 -12.88 9.98 14.58
N LEU A 136 -13.49 9.60 15.71
CA LEU A 136 -14.22 8.34 15.82
C LEU A 136 -15.73 8.54 15.84
N THR A 137 -16.44 7.62 15.18
CA THR A 137 -17.88 7.44 15.37
C THR A 137 -18.17 7.04 16.82
N ALA A 138 -19.41 7.19 17.27
CA ALA A 138 -19.81 6.73 18.60
C ALA A 138 -19.55 5.22 18.81
N ARG A 139 -19.68 4.40 17.75
CA ARG A 139 -19.50 2.96 17.81
C ARG A 139 -18.03 2.55 17.85
N GLU A 140 -17.18 3.22 17.07
CA GLU A 140 -15.72 3.07 17.15
C GLU A 140 -15.20 3.49 18.52
N ARG A 141 -15.69 4.61 19.07
CA ARG A 141 -15.33 5.07 20.42
C ARG A 141 -15.61 3.99 21.46
N ARG A 142 -16.82 3.40 21.42
CA ARG A 142 -17.17 2.25 22.29
C ARG A 142 -16.24 1.05 22.04
N TRP A 143 -15.89 0.76 20.79
CA TRP A 143 -15.00 -0.37 20.47
C TRP A 143 -13.57 -0.17 20.98
N VAL A 144 -13.03 1.05 20.88
CA VAL A 144 -11.71 1.40 21.42
C VAL A 144 -11.71 1.28 22.95
N LEU A 145 -12.71 1.87 23.61
CA LEU A 145 -12.79 1.94 25.07
C LEU A 145 -13.15 0.60 25.75
N ARG A 146 -13.66 -0.39 24.99
CA ARG A 146 -13.87 -1.76 25.51
C ARG A 146 -12.57 -2.52 25.77
N GLY A 147 -11.45 -2.09 25.18
CA GLY A 147 -10.14 -2.69 25.46
C GLY A 147 -9.57 -2.27 26.81
N GLY A 148 -8.48 -2.92 27.22
CA GLY A 148 -7.67 -2.42 28.33
C GLY A 148 -7.03 -1.06 27.98
N ALA A 149 -6.81 -0.19 28.97
CA ALA A 149 -6.24 1.16 28.74
C ALA A 149 -4.92 1.14 27.94
N THR A 150 -4.09 0.10 28.12
CA THR A 150 -2.85 -0.10 27.39
C THR A 150 -3.06 -0.43 25.90
N GLU A 151 -4.23 -0.95 25.52
CA GLU A 151 -4.58 -1.27 24.14
C GLU A 151 -5.23 -0.09 23.40
N HIS A 152 -5.74 0.90 24.13
CA HIS A 152 -6.52 2.01 23.57
C HIS A 152 -5.80 2.74 22.42
N PRO A 153 -4.49 3.09 22.51
CA PRO A 153 -3.80 3.76 21.40
C PRO A 153 -3.74 2.89 20.15
N GLY A 154 -3.44 1.60 20.29
CA GLY A 154 -3.38 0.67 19.17
C GLY A 154 -4.75 0.47 18.51
N ARG A 155 -5.82 0.41 19.31
CA ARG A 155 -7.21 0.34 18.82
C ARG A 155 -7.60 1.63 18.08
N PHE A 156 -7.31 2.80 18.65
CA PHE A 156 -7.54 4.07 17.97
C PHE A 156 -6.82 4.13 16.62
N LEU A 157 -5.53 3.78 16.60
CA LEU A 157 -4.71 3.80 15.39
C LEU A 157 -5.28 2.85 14.32
N ARG A 158 -5.88 1.70 14.69
CA ARG A 158 -6.60 0.83 13.72
C ARG A 158 -7.77 1.55 13.06
N CYS A 159 -8.61 2.23 13.82
CA CYS A 159 -9.70 3.03 13.24
C CYS A 159 -9.14 4.15 12.34
N TRP A 160 -8.09 4.83 12.80
CA TRP A 160 -7.43 5.91 12.06
C TRP A 160 -6.91 5.43 10.70
N VAL A 161 -6.03 4.42 10.68
CA VAL A 161 -5.41 3.98 9.41
C VAL A 161 -6.43 3.39 8.44
N ARG A 162 -7.52 2.79 8.94
CA ARG A 162 -8.63 2.34 8.08
C ARG A 162 -9.32 3.51 7.40
N LYS A 163 -9.66 4.56 8.15
CA LYS A 163 -10.28 5.78 7.60
C LYS A 163 -9.35 6.44 6.58
N GLU A 164 -8.09 6.63 6.94
CA GLU A 164 -7.10 7.23 6.04
C GLU A 164 -6.91 6.40 4.76
N ALA A 165 -6.80 5.07 4.87
CA ALA A 165 -6.71 4.21 3.69
C ALA A 165 -7.95 4.34 2.80
N LEU A 166 -9.16 4.31 3.37
CA LEU A 166 -10.41 4.48 2.63
C LEU A 166 -10.45 5.86 1.94
N LEU A 167 -10.19 6.95 2.67
CA LEU A 167 -10.24 8.31 2.14
C LEU A 167 -9.18 8.57 1.07
N LYS A 168 -7.97 8.02 1.23
CA LYS A 168 -6.93 8.05 0.19
C LYS A 168 -7.33 7.27 -1.05
N GLY A 169 -7.99 6.13 -0.88
CA GLY A 169 -8.49 5.31 -1.99
C GLY A 169 -9.69 5.93 -2.70
N VAL A 170 -10.53 6.71 -2.02
CA VAL A 170 -11.64 7.46 -2.64
C VAL A 170 -11.11 8.73 -3.32
N GLY A 171 -10.16 9.42 -2.69
CA GLY A 171 -9.57 10.65 -3.21
C GLY A 171 -10.20 11.94 -2.71
N THR A 172 -11.01 11.89 -1.66
CA THR A 172 -11.61 13.10 -1.07
C THR A 172 -10.70 13.79 -0.07
N GLY A 173 -9.67 13.09 0.42
CA GLY A 173 -8.82 13.57 1.52
C GLY A 173 -9.59 13.77 2.83
N ILE A 174 -8.98 14.47 3.79
CA ILE A 174 -9.53 14.73 5.14
C ILE A 174 -10.64 15.81 5.11
N ALA A 175 -11.04 16.31 3.93
CA ALA A 175 -12.22 17.18 3.82
C ALA A 175 -13.53 16.45 4.22
N THR A 176 -13.47 15.12 4.34
CA THR A 176 -14.56 14.28 4.85
C THR A 176 -14.57 14.32 6.38
N ASP A 177 -15.72 14.60 6.98
CA ASP A 177 -15.90 14.47 8.42
C ASP A 177 -15.63 13.02 8.86
N LEU A 178 -14.51 12.81 9.56
CA LEU A 178 -14.08 11.50 10.04
C LEU A 178 -15.10 10.83 10.94
N THR A 179 -15.96 11.60 11.61
CA THR A 179 -17.02 11.05 12.48
C THR A 179 -18.17 10.40 11.70
N GLN A 180 -18.21 10.56 10.37
CA GLN A 180 -19.19 9.94 9.48
C GLN A 180 -18.66 8.68 8.77
N VAL A 181 -17.36 8.39 8.86
CA VAL A 181 -16.76 7.20 8.26
C VAL A 181 -16.65 6.11 9.32
N GLU A 182 -17.29 4.97 9.13
CA GLU A 182 -17.33 3.90 10.12
C GLU A 182 -16.46 2.71 9.69
N THR A 183 -15.60 2.23 10.57
CA THR A 183 -14.59 1.21 10.24
C THR A 183 -14.64 -0.04 11.12
N VAL A 184 -15.59 -0.13 12.05
CA VAL A 184 -15.85 -1.33 12.84
C VAL A 184 -17.02 -2.10 12.20
N ALA A 185 -16.87 -3.43 12.03
CA ALA A 185 -17.85 -4.32 11.39
C ALA A 185 -18.15 -4.05 9.90
N GLY A 186 -17.15 -4.28 9.04
CA GLY A 186 -17.27 -4.04 7.59
C GLY A 186 -16.93 -2.59 7.27
N ALA A 187 -15.63 -2.31 7.10
CA ALA A 187 -15.13 -0.98 6.81
C ALA A 187 -15.26 -0.70 5.31
N ASP A 188 -16.49 -0.51 4.85
CA ASP A 188 -16.81 -0.21 3.46
C ASP A 188 -17.14 1.28 3.32
N PHE A 189 -16.41 2.00 2.47
CA PHE A 189 -16.65 3.42 2.22
C PHE A 189 -16.30 3.79 0.79
N GLY A 190 -17.20 4.50 0.10
CA GLY A 190 -16.99 4.93 -1.29
C GLY A 190 -16.79 3.77 -2.27
N GLY A 191 -17.29 2.57 -1.95
CA GLY A 191 -17.10 1.35 -2.74
C GLY A 191 -15.76 0.63 -2.51
N LEU A 192 -14.98 1.06 -1.52
CA LEU A 192 -13.75 0.38 -1.09
C LEU A 192 -13.98 -0.41 0.17
N ARG A 193 -13.23 -1.50 0.33
CA ARG A 193 -13.19 -2.31 1.55
C ARG A 193 -11.83 -2.19 2.21
N ALA A 194 -11.80 -1.89 3.51
CA ALA A 194 -10.58 -1.82 4.30
C ALA A 194 -10.15 -3.20 4.84
N LEU A 195 -8.85 -3.51 4.74
CA LEU A 195 -8.22 -4.74 5.18
C LEU A 195 -6.95 -4.41 6.00
N ASP A 196 -6.88 -4.91 7.23
CA ASP A 196 -5.71 -4.72 8.09
C ASP A 196 -4.48 -5.44 7.53
N LEU A 197 -3.32 -4.81 7.62
CA LEU A 197 -2.03 -5.36 7.21
C LEU A 197 -1.31 -6.05 8.38
N PRO A 198 -0.73 -7.25 8.20
CA PRO A 198 -0.02 -7.97 9.26
C PRO A 198 1.42 -7.45 9.44
N LEU A 199 1.59 -6.19 9.84
CA LEU A 199 2.89 -5.51 9.96
C LEU A 199 3.60 -5.71 11.32
N GLY A 200 3.18 -6.71 12.09
CA GLY A 200 3.71 -6.97 13.44
C GLY A 200 3.19 -5.99 14.52
N PRO A 201 3.71 -6.07 15.75
CA PRO A 201 3.12 -5.40 16.91
C PRO A 201 3.44 -3.90 17.01
N ARG A 202 4.47 -3.42 16.29
CA ARG A 202 4.93 -2.02 16.37
C ARG A 202 4.18 -1.09 15.41
N LEU A 203 3.47 -1.67 14.43
CA LEU A 203 2.82 -0.94 13.35
C LEU A 203 1.36 -1.35 13.26
N VAL A 204 0.54 -0.38 12.88
CA VAL A 204 -0.82 -0.61 12.41
C VAL A 204 -0.87 -0.16 10.98
N GLY A 205 -1.29 -1.04 10.07
CA GLY A 205 -1.45 -0.71 8.66
C GLY A 205 -2.78 -1.19 8.12
N CYS A 206 -3.27 -0.51 7.09
CA CYS A 206 -4.48 -0.88 6.39
C CYS A 206 -4.33 -0.61 4.90
N VAL A 207 -4.87 -1.50 4.07
CA VAL A 207 -5.12 -1.25 2.65
C VAL A 207 -6.64 -1.16 2.42
N ALA A 208 -7.08 -0.20 1.61
CA ALA A 208 -8.43 -0.09 1.12
C ALA A 208 -8.45 -0.45 -0.36
N VAL A 209 -9.29 -1.40 -0.75
CA VAL A 209 -9.34 -1.94 -2.12
C VAL A 209 -10.75 -1.88 -2.69
N GLU A 210 -10.88 -1.50 -3.95
CA GLU A 210 -12.15 -1.54 -4.67
C GLU A 210 -12.42 -2.98 -5.12
N PRO A 211 -13.50 -3.64 -4.68
CA PRO A 211 -13.81 -4.99 -5.13
C PRO A 211 -13.92 -5.06 -6.66
N SER A 212 -13.30 -6.05 -7.29
CA SER A 212 -13.35 -6.17 -8.74
C SER A 212 -14.75 -6.57 -9.18
N ARG A 213 -15.29 -5.84 -10.16
CA ARG A 213 -16.53 -6.20 -10.85
C ARG A 213 -16.31 -7.20 -11.98
N ARG A 214 -15.05 -7.54 -12.33
CA ARG A 214 -14.76 -8.48 -13.42
C ARG A 214 -15.19 -9.89 -13.02
N ALA A 215 -16.05 -10.49 -13.84
CA ALA A 215 -16.30 -11.92 -13.78
C ALA A 215 -14.97 -12.65 -14.03
N VAL A 216 -14.63 -13.60 -13.17
CA VAL A 216 -13.55 -14.55 -13.45
C VAL A 216 -13.92 -15.29 -14.73
N PRO A 217 -13.08 -15.32 -15.78
CA PRO A 217 -13.29 -16.27 -16.85
C PRO A 217 -13.28 -17.66 -16.22
N SER A 218 -14.38 -18.41 -16.36
CA SER A 218 -14.44 -19.78 -15.86
C SER A 218 -13.24 -20.56 -16.42
N PRO A 219 -12.57 -21.42 -15.62
CA PRO A 219 -11.57 -22.33 -16.14
C PRO A 219 -12.27 -23.41 -16.98
N SER A 220 -12.55 -23.09 -18.24
CA SER A 220 -13.09 -23.97 -19.27
C SER A 220 -12.52 -23.47 -20.61
N ALA A 221 -11.74 -24.20 -21.39
CA ALA A 221 -11.33 -25.60 -21.33
C ALA A 221 -9.88 -25.64 -21.83
N VAL A 222 -9.05 -26.45 -21.19
CA VAL A 222 -7.78 -26.89 -21.79
C VAL A 222 -8.16 -27.65 -23.06
N PRO A 223 -7.69 -27.26 -24.27
CA PRO A 223 -7.84 -28.11 -25.43
C PRO A 223 -7.07 -29.41 -25.13
N ALA A 224 -7.72 -30.56 -25.29
CA ALA A 224 -7.10 -31.85 -25.05
C ALA A 224 -5.77 -31.96 -25.82
N PRO A 225 -4.69 -32.45 -25.21
CA PRO A 225 -3.44 -32.64 -25.91
C PRO A 225 -3.62 -33.75 -26.97
N GLY A 226 -3.47 -33.37 -28.24
CA GLY A 226 -3.22 -34.29 -29.33
C GLY A 226 -1.91 -35.04 -29.11
N SER A 227 -1.87 -36.28 -29.61
CA SER A 227 -0.81 -37.29 -29.43
C SER A 227 0.59 -36.86 -29.90
N PRO A 228 1.66 -37.54 -29.44
CA PRO A 228 2.99 -36.97 -29.29
C PRO A 228 3.87 -37.09 -30.54
N GLN A 229 4.75 -36.11 -30.74
CA GLN A 229 6.01 -36.29 -31.46
C GLN A 229 7.18 -35.98 -30.54
N ALA A 230 8.17 -36.87 -30.60
CA ALA A 230 9.29 -37.01 -29.69
C ALA A 230 10.50 -36.16 -30.08
N ALA A 231 11.17 -35.60 -29.06
CA ALA A 231 12.62 -35.35 -28.92
C ALA A 231 12.77 -34.21 -27.88
N SER A 232 13.69 -34.17 -26.92
CA SER A 232 14.73 -35.07 -26.45
C SER A 232 15.11 -34.55 -25.05
N HIS A 233 15.33 -35.45 -24.09
CA HIS A 233 15.63 -35.13 -22.70
C HIS A 233 16.98 -34.39 -22.52
N GLN A 234 16.97 -33.32 -21.73
CA GLN A 234 18.08 -33.01 -20.82
C GLN A 234 17.52 -32.87 -19.40
N LYS A 235 17.96 -33.80 -18.54
CA LYS A 235 17.75 -33.79 -17.09
C LYS A 235 18.53 -32.64 -16.47
N VAL A 236 17.86 -31.80 -15.68
CA VAL A 236 18.52 -31.11 -14.57
C VAL A 236 17.74 -31.40 -13.30
N GLN A 237 18.50 -31.89 -12.33
CA GLN A 237 18.09 -32.43 -11.05
C GLN A 237 17.73 -31.29 -10.07
N LEU A 238 16.57 -31.39 -9.43
CA LEU A 238 16.18 -30.52 -8.31
C LEU A 238 16.85 -31.04 -7.02
N PRO A 239 17.51 -30.21 -6.20
CA PRO A 239 17.71 -30.55 -4.80
C PRO A 239 16.46 -30.17 -3.99
N ASP A 240 15.98 -31.19 -3.29
CA ASP A 240 14.95 -31.19 -2.27
C ASP A 240 15.47 -30.53 -0.98
N SER A 241 14.66 -29.65 -0.37
CA SER A 241 14.72 -29.39 1.07
C SER A 241 13.43 -28.75 1.60
N SER A 242 12.59 -29.62 2.16
CA SER A 242 11.69 -29.38 3.30
C SER A 242 10.64 -28.28 3.18
N THR A 243 9.50 -28.69 2.62
CA THR A 243 8.13 -28.18 2.84
C THR A 243 7.75 -28.10 4.34
N GLU A 244 6.97 -27.13 4.81
CA GLU A 244 5.51 -27.10 4.63
C GLU A 244 4.90 -25.69 4.42
N PRO A 245 4.16 -25.47 3.31
CA PRO A 245 3.04 -24.54 3.26
C PRO A 245 1.72 -25.30 3.51
N LYS A 246 0.92 -24.88 4.50
CA LYS A 246 -0.44 -25.43 4.73
C LYS A 246 -1.55 -24.44 4.38
N LYS A 247 -2.53 -24.98 3.65
CA LYS A 247 -3.59 -24.35 2.86
C LYS A 247 -4.93 -24.23 3.66
N TYR A 248 -6.04 -23.59 3.27
CA TYR A 248 -6.52 -22.60 2.26
C TYR A 248 -7.95 -22.22 2.71
N GLY A 249 -8.41 -21.01 2.39
CA GLY A 249 -9.82 -20.60 2.49
C GLY A 249 -10.03 -19.13 2.10
N GLU A 250 -10.26 -18.91 0.80
CA GLU A 250 -10.50 -17.62 0.10
C GLU A 250 -9.25 -16.79 -0.25
N ARG A 251 -9.06 -16.53 -1.55
CA ARG A 251 -7.86 -15.91 -2.15
C ARG A 251 -7.64 -14.47 -1.65
N LEU A 252 -6.48 -14.26 -1.03
CA LEU A 252 -5.83 -12.97 -0.81
C LEU A 252 -4.45 -13.06 -1.51
N VAL A 253 -4.34 -12.59 -2.75
CA VAL A 253 -3.02 -12.51 -3.41
C VAL A 253 -2.34 -11.23 -2.93
N ILE A 254 -1.59 -11.42 -1.85
CA ILE A 254 -0.47 -10.61 -1.37
C ILE A 254 0.80 -11.22 -1.98
N LEU A 255 1.50 -10.47 -2.83
CA LEU A 255 2.88 -10.76 -3.26
C LEU A 255 3.67 -9.43 -3.12
N GLY A 256 4.74 -9.31 -2.33
CA GLY A 256 5.46 -10.34 -1.58
C GLY A 256 6.18 -9.81 -0.33
N THR A 257 6.35 -10.70 0.63
CA THR A 257 7.46 -10.61 1.59
C THR A 257 8.74 -10.93 0.82
N GLY A 258 9.48 -9.89 0.45
CA GLY A 258 10.70 -10.03 -0.33
C GLY A 258 11.47 -8.73 -0.38
N ILE A 259 12.11 -8.36 0.73
CA ILE A 259 13.45 -7.79 0.59
C ILE A 259 14.33 -8.98 0.19
N THR A 260 14.40 -9.29 -1.09
CA THR A 260 15.68 -9.76 -1.61
C THR A 260 16.41 -8.49 -1.99
N ASP A 261 17.38 -8.15 -1.15
CA ASP A 261 18.40 -7.14 -1.37
C ASP A 261 18.89 -7.23 -2.83
N LEU A 262 18.36 -6.38 -3.71
CA LEU A 262 19.01 -6.08 -4.98
C LEU A 262 20.18 -5.17 -4.61
N ARG A 263 21.25 -5.78 -4.11
CA ARG A 263 22.57 -5.17 -4.18
C ARG A 263 22.75 -4.75 -5.63
N ALA A 264 22.93 -3.45 -5.84
CA ALA A 264 23.47 -2.95 -7.09
C ALA A 264 24.73 -3.77 -7.44
N PRO A 265 24.96 -4.09 -8.72
CA PRO A 265 26.20 -4.73 -9.12
C PRO A 265 27.35 -3.79 -8.73
N THR A 266 28.16 -4.19 -7.76
CA THR A 266 29.49 -3.62 -7.59
C THR A 266 30.29 -4.06 -8.82
N HIS A 267 30.47 -3.13 -9.76
CA HIS A 267 31.51 -3.26 -10.75
C HIS A 267 32.86 -3.09 -10.05
N ARG A 268 33.66 -4.17 -10.14
CA ARG A 268 35.07 -4.34 -9.80
C ARG A 268 35.42 -4.46 -8.31
#